data_AF-A0A959NAU7-F1
#
_entry.id   AF-A0A959NAU7-F1
#
_cell.length_a   1.000
_cell.length_b   1.000
_cell.length_c   1.000
_cell.angle_alpha   90.00
_cell.angle_beta   90.00
_cell.angle_gamma   90.00
#
_symmetry.space_group_name_H-M   'P 1'
#
loop_
_entity.id
_entity.type
_entity.pdbx_description
1 polymer ?
#
loop_
_entity_poly.entity_id
_entity_poly.type
_entity_poly.pdbx_seq_one_letter_code
_entity_poly.pdbx_strand_id
1 'polypeptide(L)'
;MKKSQLKSFIFFTIILSISIYSLFDSNDQMKDLQKYFQNCEYEKAIDLAEIILKNPNLDKSDKTHAYIIKGVSEFSSNQTLNARITFAELIMFDKNVRLSEKEVSPKIIEFFNDLKQKLLAENI
;
A
#
# COMPACT_ATOMS: atom_id res chain seq x y z
N MET A 1 -27.14 27.96 -29.51
CA MET A 1 -26.88 28.11 -28.05
C MET A 1 -26.25 29.49 -27.80
N LYS A 2 -26.81 30.34 -26.92
CA LYS A 2 -26.28 31.70 -26.67
C LYS A 2 -24.88 31.59 -26.02
N LYS A 3 -23.91 32.43 -26.43
CA LYS A 3 -22.52 32.42 -25.90
C LYS A 3 -22.44 32.48 -24.35
N SER A 4 -23.43 33.09 -23.70
CA SER A 4 -23.56 33.14 -22.23
C SER A 4 -23.87 31.78 -21.59
N GLN A 5 -24.68 30.94 -22.24
CA GLN A 5 -25.03 29.59 -21.76
C GLN A 5 -23.83 28.63 -21.88
N LEU A 6 -23.04 28.77 -22.95
CA LEU A 6 -21.83 27.97 -23.16
C LEU A 6 -20.76 28.22 -22.08
N LYS A 7 -20.58 29.48 -21.66
CA LYS A 7 -19.62 29.82 -20.58
C LYS A 7 -20.05 29.25 -19.23
N SER A 8 -21.34 29.31 -18.90
CA SER A 8 -21.88 28.73 -17.67
C SER A 8 -21.77 27.21 -17.64
N PHE A 9 -21.94 26.55 -18.79
CA PHE A 9 -21.81 25.11 -18.92
C PHE A 9 -20.35 24.64 -18.74
N ILE A 10 -19.40 25.35 -19.34
CA ILE A 10 -17.96 25.07 -19.17
C ILE A 10 -17.54 25.20 -17.71
N PHE A 11 -17.98 26.26 -17.03
CA PHE A 11 -17.68 26.46 -15.61
C PHE A 11 -18.26 25.35 -14.72
N PHE A 12 -19.50 24.93 -15.00
CA PHE A 12 -20.14 23.81 -14.30
C PHE A 12 -19.38 22.49 -14.51
N THR A 13 -18.93 22.21 -15.74
CA THR A 13 -18.14 20.98 -16.02
C THR A 13 -16.77 20.99 -15.35
N ILE A 14 -16.13 22.15 -15.17
CA ILE A 14 -14.84 22.28 -14.48
C ILE A 14 -15.00 22.07 -12.97
N ILE A 15 -16.07 22.59 -12.36
CA ILE A 15 -16.34 22.38 -10.93
C ILE A 15 -16.71 20.91 -10.66
N LEU A 16 -17.50 20.31 -11.55
CA LEU A 16 -17.90 18.90 -11.40
C LEU A 16 -16.70 17.95 -11.55
N SER A 17 -15.73 18.25 -12.42
CA SER A 17 -14.53 17.42 -12.57
C SER A 17 -13.60 17.52 -11.36
N ILE A 18 -13.42 18.71 -10.75
CA ILE A 18 -12.61 18.90 -9.54
C ILE A 18 -13.17 18.09 -8.35
N SER A 19 -14.49 17.94 -8.28
CA SER A 19 -15.19 17.24 -7.20
C SER A 19 -14.97 15.71 -7.20
N ILE A 20 -14.66 15.13 -8.37
CA ILE A 20 -14.42 13.68 -8.50
C ILE A 20 -13.02 13.31 -7.98
N TYR A 21 -12.05 14.22 -8.10
CA TYR A 21 -10.68 13.97 -7.62
C TYR A 21 -10.57 13.93 -6.09
N SER A 22 -11.49 14.55 -5.36
CA SER A 22 -11.50 14.56 -3.89
C SER A 22 -12.08 13.30 -3.23
N LEU A 23 -12.50 12.29 -4.01
CA LEU A 23 -13.09 11.05 -3.48
C LEU A 23 -12.07 9.92 -3.18
N PHE A 24 -10.77 10.18 -3.37
CA PHE A 24 -9.71 9.25 -3.00
C PHE A 24 -8.93 9.81 -1.80
N ASP A 25 -9.53 9.72 -0.62
CA ASP A 25 -8.80 9.93 0.63
C ASP A 25 -7.96 8.68 0.94
N SER A 26 -6.64 8.85 1.10
CA SER A 26 -5.73 7.77 1.45
C SER A 26 -6.12 7.09 2.76
N ASN A 27 -6.77 7.81 3.68
CA ASN A 27 -7.26 7.23 4.94
C ASN A 27 -8.30 6.14 4.72
N ASP A 28 -9.18 6.31 3.73
CA ASP A 28 -10.22 5.32 3.45
C ASP A 28 -9.63 4.09 2.73
N GLN A 29 -8.64 4.30 1.86
CA GLN A 29 -7.91 3.20 1.22
C GLN A 29 -7.13 2.36 2.24
N MET A 30 -6.50 2.98 3.24
CA MET A 30 -5.80 2.25 4.30
C MET A 30 -6.75 1.41 5.16
N LYS A 31 -7.95 1.92 5.46
CA LYS A 31 -8.99 1.14 6.16
C LYS A 31 -9.44 -0.06 5.33
N ASP A 32 -9.68 0.14 4.04
CA ASP A 32 -10.07 -0.95 3.14
C ASP A 32 -8.96 -1.99 2.99
N LEU A 33 -7.70 -1.56 2.92
CA LEU A 33 -6.55 -2.44 2.88
C LEU A 33 -6.50 -3.33 4.14
N GLN A 34 -6.63 -2.71 5.32
CA GLN A 34 -6.67 -3.43 6.59
C GLN A 34 -7.84 -4.42 6.63
N LYS A 35 -9.01 -4.02 6.13
CA LYS A 35 -10.21 -4.86 6.08
C LYS A 35 -10.01 -6.08 5.18
N TYR A 36 -9.49 -5.91 3.97
CA TYR A 36 -9.19 -7.04 3.09
C TYR A 36 -8.18 -8.00 3.72
N PHE A 37 -7.14 -7.45 4.35
CA PHE A 37 -6.14 -8.26 5.06
C PHE A 37 -6.75 -9.07 6.21
N GLN A 38 -7.57 -8.43 7.06
CA GLN A 38 -8.23 -9.10 8.20
C GLN A 38 -9.25 -10.16 7.76
N ASN A 39 -9.86 -9.98 6.60
CA ASN A 39 -10.78 -10.95 6.01
C ASN A 39 -10.07 -12.07 5.23
N CYS A 40 -8.73 -12.12 5.25
CA CYS A 40 -7.91 -13.05 4.47
C CYS A 40 -8.15 -12.92 2.94
N GLU A 41 -8.65 -11.78 2.47
CA GLU A 41 -8.84 -11.46 1.05
C GLU A 41 -7.51 -10.98 0.45
N TYR A 42 -6.48 -11.83 0.52
CA TYR A 42 -5.10 -11.46 0.26
C TYR A 42 -4.86 -10.91 -1.14
N GLU A 43 -5.49 -11.46 -2.17
CA GLU A 43 -5.36 -10.94 -3.54
C GLU A 43 -5.82 -9.48 -3.65
N LYS A 44 -6.97 -9.15 -3.04
CA LYS A 44 -7.47 -7.77 -3.02
C LYS A 44 -6.60 -6.85 -2.18
N ALA A 45 -6.07 -7.36 -1.06
CA ALA A 45 -5.14 -6.60 -0.23
C ALA A 45 -3.84 -6.29 -1.00
N ILE A 46 -3.32 -7.23 -1.79
CA ILE A 46 -2.15 -7.02 -2.66
C ILE A 46 -2.45 -5.93 -3.69
N ASP A 47 -3.54 -6.07 -4.46
CA ASP A 47 -3.90 -5.12 -5.51
C ASP A 47 -4.07 -3.70 -4.96
N LEU A 48 -4.77 -3.56 -3.82
CA LEU A 48 -4.98 -2.27 -3.19
C LEU A 48 -3.69 -1.68 -2.62
N ALA A 49 -2.84 -2.50 -2.00
CA ALA A 49 -1.54 -2.04 -1.51
C ALA A 49 -0.66 -1.50 -2.66
N GLU A 50 -0.69 -2.12 -3.84
CA GLU A 50 0.04 -1.61 -5.00
C GLU A 50 -0.45 -0.24 -5.48
N ILE A 51 -1.76 0.00 -5.39
CA ILE A 51 -2.35 1.32 -5.70
C ILE A 51 -1.90 2.34 -4.65
N ILE A 52 -1.99 2.00 -3.37
CA ILE A 52 -1.61 2.87 -2.25
C ILE A 52 -0.12 3.24 -2.33
N LEU A 53 0.76 2.26 -2.57
CA LEU A 53 2.21 2.47 -2.62
C LEU A 53 2.68 3.35 -3.79
N LYS A 54 1.84 3.54 -4.83
CA LYS A 54 2.09 4.48 -5.93
C LYS A 54 1.80 5.94 -5.54
N ASN A 55 1.15 6.20 -4.40
CA ASN A 55 0.90 7.56 -3.93
C ASN A 55 2.20 8.21 -3.41
N PRO A 56 2.72 9.27 -4.06
CA PRO A 56 3.97 9.91 -3.65
C PRO A 56 3.85 10.69 -2.33
N ASN A 57 2.62 11.04 -1.92
CA ASN A 57 2.34 11.81 -0.71
C ASN A 57 1.94 10.94 0.48
N LEU A 58 2.02 9.61 0.34
CA LEU A 58 1.71 8.69 1.42
C LEU A 58 2.69 8.90 2.57
N ASP A 59 2.17 9.05 3.78
CA ASP A 59 3.04 9.21 4.94
C ASP A 59 3.87 7.95 5.21
N LYS A 60 4.94 8.12 5.98
CA LYS A 60 5.89 7.03 6.25
C LYS A 60 5.24 5.86 6.98
N SER A 61 4.33 6.12 7.91
CA SER A 61 3.66 5.09 8.72
C SER A 61 2.76 4.25 7.82
N ASP A 62 1.90 4.89 7.04
CA ASP A 62 0.99 4.23 6.12
C ASP A 62 1.74 3.48 5.02
N LYS A 63 2.83 4.06 4.50
CA LYS A 63 3.69 3.38 3.53
C LYS A 63 4.32 2.12 4.10
N THR A 64 4.84 2.19 5.33
CA THR A 64 5.37 1.03 6.05
C THR A 64 4.30 -0.04 6.22
N HIS A 65 3.12 0.36 6.67
CA HIS A 65 2.00 -0.56 6.91
C HIS A 65 1.52 -1.22 5.62
N ALA A 66 1.40 -0.46 4.53
CA ALA A 66 1.01 -0.98 3.22
C ALA A 66 2.01 -2.02 2.70
N TYR A 67 3.31 -1.77 2.85
CA TYR A 67 4.35 -2.75 2.52
C TYR A 67 4.25 -4.03 3.36
N ILE A 68 4.01 -3.89 4.68
CA ILE A 68 3.84 -5.05 5.57
C ILE A 68 2.64 -5.89 5.12
N ILE A 69 1.46 -5.26 4.93
CA ILE A 69 0.26 -5.97 4.49
C ILE A 69 0.51 -6.65 3.14
N LYS A 70 1.14 -5.95 2.18
CA LYS A 70 1.44 -6.52 0.85
C LYS A 70 2.32 -7.76 0.98
N GLY A 71 3.46 -7.65 1.67
CA GLY A 71 4.42 -8.76 1.78
C GLY A 71 3.86 -9.96 2.55
N VAL A 72 3.09 -9.71 3.62
CA VAL A 72 2.42 -10.78 4.39
C VAL A 72 1.34 -11.46 3.55
N SER A 73 0.58 -10.69 2.77
CA SER A 73 -0.47 -11.21 1.89
C SER A 73 0.13 -12.04 0.75
N GLU A 74 1.20 -11.56 0.11
CA GLU A 74 1.93 -12.31 -0.93
C GLU A 74 2.46 -13.63 -0.39
N PHE A 75 3.06 -13.62 0.81
CA PHE A 75 3.56 -14.84 1.42
C PHE A 75 2.41 -15.82 1.72
N SER A 76 1.31 -15.32 2.30
CA SER A 76 0.13 -16.13 2.62
C SER A 76 -0.56 -16.71 1.39
N SER A 77 -0.45 -16.04 0.24
CA SER A 77 -0.93 -16.50 -1.07
C SER A 77 0.08 -17.38 -1.83
N ASN A 78 1.11 -17.91 -1.16
CA ASN A 78 2.20 -18.70 -1.75
C ASN A 78 3.01 -17.97 -2.84
N GLN A 79 2.94 -16.64 -2.91
CA GLN A 79 3.73 -15.79 -3.80
C GLN A 79 5.07 -15.41 -3.13
N THR A 80 5.81 -16.41 -2.65
CA THR A 80 7.00 -16.20 -1.80
C THR A 80 8.10 -15.36 -2.46
N LEU A 81 8.21 -15.41 -3.80
CA LEU A 81 9.15 -14.56 -4.54
C LEU A 81 8.73 -13.08 -4.48
N ASN A 82 7.45 -12.79 -4.68
CA ASN A 82 6.92 -11.43 -4.59
C ASN A 82 7.06 -10.90 -3.16
N ALA A 83 6.71 -11.72 -2.17
CA ALA A 83 6.90 -11.39 -0.76
C ALA A 83 8.35 -11.02 -0.43
N ARG A 84 9.32 -11.76 -0.99
CA ARG A 84 10.76 -11.45 -0.83
C ARG A 84 11.09 -10.07 -1.40
N ILE A 85 10.61 -9.76 -2.60
CA ILE A 85 10.85 -8.46 -3.26
C ILE A 85 10.23 -7.34 -2.43
N THR A 86 8.96 -7.47 -2.08
CA THR A 86 8.22 -6.48 -1.27
C THR A 86 8.88 -6.25 0.09
N PHE A 87 9.30 -7.29 0.80
CA PHE A 87 10.01 -7.13 2.07
C PHE A 87 11.41 -6.52 1.89
N ALA A 88 12.13 -6.83 0.81
CA ALA A 88 13.39 -6.18 0.51
C ALA A 88 13.21 -4.67 0.30
N GLU A 89 12.19 -4.27 -0.47
CA GLU A 89 11.82 -2.87 -0.65
C GLU A 89 11.49 -2.18 0.68
N LEU A 90 10.70 -2.85 1.54
CA LEU A 90 10.38 -2.38 2.88
C LEU A 90 11.63 -2.16 3.74
N ILE A 91 12.57 -3.11 3.73
CA ILE A 91 13.83 -3.01 4.51
C ILE A 91 14.72 -1.88 3.99
N MET A 92 14.77 -1.68 2.66
CA MET A 92 15.52 -0.59 2.05
C MET A 92 14.88 0.78 2.35
N PHE A 93 13.55 0.84 2.43
CA PHE A 93 12.80 2.02 2.80
C PHE A 93 12.94 2.37 4.29
N ASP A 94 12.83 1.40 5.19
CA ASP A 94 13.03 1.55 6.63
C ASP A 94 13.84 0.39 7.22
N LYS A 95 15.14 0.62 7.40
CA LYS A 95 16.08 -0.36 7.97
C LYS A 95 15.71 -0.79 9.40
N ASN A 96 14.97 0.03 10.14
CA ASN A 96 14.61 -0.23 11.53
C ASN A 96 13.25 -0.94 11.67
N VAL A 97 12.53 -1.17 10.57
CA VAL A 97 11.23 -1.82 10.58
C VAL A 97 11.26 -3.19 11.27
N ARG A 98 10.20 -3.50 12.01
CA ARG A 98 9.98 -4.78 12.68
C ARG A 98 8.55 -5.23 12.42
N LEU A 99 8.37 -6.52 12.18
CA LEU A 99 7.03 -7.10 12.08
C LEU A 99 6.48 -7.37 13.49
N SER A 100 5.18 -7.16 13.67
CA SER A 100 4.48 -7.39 14.93
C SER A 100 4.18 -8.88 15.13
N GLU A 101 4.68 -9.47 16.23
CA GLU A 101 4.38 -10.84 16.63
C GLU A 101 2.89 -11.08 16.94
N LYS A 102 2.12 -10.01 17.18
CA LYS A 102 0.68 -10.10 17.41
C LYS A 102 -0.14 -10.20 16.13
N GLU A 103 0.41 -9.73 15.01
CA GLU A 103 -0.33 -9.54 13.75
C GLU A 103 0.18 -10.45 12.65
N VAL A 104 1.40 -10.93 12.76
CA VAL A 104 2.08 -11.72 11.73
C VAL A 104 2.50 -13.07 12.29
N SER A 105 2.31 -14.13 11.50
CA SER A 105 2.69 -15.48 11.92
C SER A 105 4.21 -15.60 12.17
N PRO A 106 4.65 -16.43 13.13
CA PRO A 106 6.08 -16.63 13.42
C PRO A 106 6.91 -17.01 12.19
N LYS A 107 6.33 -17.81 11.28
CA LYS A 107 7.00 -18.25 10.04
C LYS A 107 7.31 -17.08 9.09
N ILE A 108 6.40 -16.12 8.98
CA ILE A 108 6.62 -14.94 8.14
C ILE A 108 7.65 -14.00 8.81
N ILE A 109 7.63 -13.91 10.13
CA ILE A 109 8.62 -13.14 10.90
C ILE A 109 10.02 -13.71 10.71
N GLU A 110 10.17 -15.04 10.81
CA GLU A 110 11.43 -15.73 10.53
C GLU A 110 11.91 -15.45 9.10
N PHE A 111 11.03 -15.63 8.11
CA PHE A 111 11.33 -15.33 6.71
C PHE A 111 11.80 -13.88 6.49
N PHE A 112 11.12 -12.92 7.12
CA PHE A 112 11.46 -11.51 7.05
C PHE A 112 12.81 -11.22 7.71
N ASN A 113 13.06 -11.75 8.91
CA ASN A 113 14.28 -11.53 9.66
C ASN A 113 15.50 -12.12 8.95
N ASP A 114 15.37 -13.32 8.38
CA ASP A 114 16.43 -13.94 7.58
C ASP A 114 16.80 -13.08 6.36
N LEU A 115 15.79 -12.55 5.66
CA LEU A 115 16.01 -11.64 4.54
C LEU A 115 16.69 -10.35 5.00
N LYS A 116 16.21 -9.76 6.10
CA LYS A 116 16.76 -8.53 6.67
C LYS A 116 18.21 -8.71 7.09
N GLN A 117 18.56 -9.82 7.72
CA GLN A 117 19.94 -10.12 8.12
C GLN A 117 20.86 -10.20 6.89
N LYS A 118 20.44 -10.90 5.83
CA LYS A 118 21.21 -11.01 4.59
C LYS A 118 21.42 -9.65 3.92
N LEU A 119 20.35 -8.88 3.75
CA LEU A 119 20.43 -7.57 3.10
C LEU A 119 21.27 -6.57 3.89
N LEU A 120 21.20 -6.58 5.22
CA LEU A 120 21.99 -5.66 6.04
C LEU A 120 23.45 -6.10 6.17
N ALA A 121 23.75 -7.40 6.08
CA ALA A 121 25.12 -7.91 6.06
C ALA A 121 25.83 -7.63 4.72
N GLU A 122 25.10 -7.62 3.60
CA GLU A 122 25.64 -7.35 2.26
C GLU A 122 25.83 -5.85 1.95
N ASN A 123 25.18 -4.96 2.73
CA ASN A 123 25.24 -3.50 2.56
C ASN A 123 26.17 -2.79 3.58
N ILE A 124 27.06 -3.54 4.24
CA ILE A 124 28.17 -3.06 5.09
C ILE A 124 29.48 -3.46 4.42
#